data_AF-A0A109JDR4-F1
#
_entry.id   AF-A0A109JDR4-F1
#
_cell.length_a   1.000
_cell.length_b   1.000
_cell.length_c   1.000
_cell.angle_alpha   90.00
_cell.angle_beta   90.00
_cell.angle_gamma   90.00
#
_symmetry.space_group_name_H-M   'P 1'
#
loop_
_entity.id
_entity.type
_entity.pdbx_description
1 polymer ?
#
loop_
_entity_poly.entity_id
_entity_poly.type
_entity_poly.pdbx_seq_one_letter_code
_entity_poly.pdbx_strand_id
1 'polypeptide(L)'
;MLKEFEVVPGTRILFDHQVFRCETIAPLLRDDGSDRGLVLVWETRCPHCFAPFFFTTAINCEFRPSRRCAAHRAPGKPVFPKGGRKQERQGRELTIPAQ
;
A
#
# COMPACT_ATOMS: atom_id res chain seq x y z
N MET A 1 -9.75 7.28 -7.05
CA MET A 1 -9.53 6.31 -8.15
C MET A 1 -8.11 6.49 -8.66
N LEU A 2 -7.20 5.56 -8.34
CA LEU A 2 -5.92 5.49 -9.06
C LEU A 2 -6.29 5.15 -10.50
N LYS A 3 -6.07 6.10 -11.42
CA LYS A 3 -6.21 5.84 -12.86
C LYS A 3 -5.14 4.83 -13.23
N GLU A 4 -5.54 3.61 -13.58
CA GLU A 4 -4.84 2.70 -14.52
C GLU A 4 -3.30 2.81 -14.56
N PHE A 5 -2.63 2.85 -13.41
CA PHE A 5 -1.19 2.62 -13.37
C PHE A 5 -1.04 1.11 -13.36
N GLU A 6 -0.38 0.56 -14.37
CA GLU A 6 0.04 -0.84 -14.39
C GLU A 6 1.05 -1.02 -13.26
N VAL A 7 0.57 -1.35 -12.06
CA VAL A 7 1.44 -1.61 -10.92
C VAL A 7 2.16 -2.92 -11.17
N VAL A 8 3.47 -2.85 -11.34
CA VAL A 8 4.34 -4.00 -11.52
C VAL A 8 5.22 -4.20 -10.27
N PRO A 9 5.78 -5.41 -10.08
CA PRO A 9 6.82 -5.61 -9.07
C PRO A 9 7.95 -4.57 -9.22
N GLY A 10 8.32 -3.92 -8.12
CA GLY A 10 9.28 -2.81 -8.07
C GLY A 10 8.65 -1.42 -8.02
N THR A 11 7.39 -1.24 -8.43
CA THR A 11 6.70 0.05 -8.39
C THR A 11 6.69 0.64 -6.98
N ARG A 12 6.96 1.95 -6.86
CA ARG A 12 6.92 2.68 -5.59
C ARG A 12 5.86 3.78 -5.64
N ILE A 13 4.99 3.81 -4.63
CA ILE A 13 3.93 4.81 -4.49
C ILE A 13 4.16 5.59 -3.19
N LEU A 14 4.12 6.92 -3.29
CA LEU A 14 4.02 7.79 -2.12
C LEU A 14 2.54 8.01 -1.80
N PHE A 15 2.15 7.66 -0.58
CA PHE A 15 0.80 7.90 -0.09
C PHE A 15 0.86 8.42 1.35
N ASP A 16 0.32 9.63 1.56
CA ASP A 16 0.27 10.27 2.90
C ASP A 16 1.65 10.22 3.59
N HIS A 17 2.69 10.71 2.89
CA HIS A 17 4.10 10.76 3.34
C HIS A 17 4.78 9.42 3.65
N GLN A 18 4.20 8.31 3.19
CA GLN A 18 4.76 6.97 3.36
C GLN A 18 4.99 6.33 1.99
N VAL A 19 6.15 5.67 1.83
CA VAL A 19 6.51 4.96 0.60
C VAL A 19 6.06 3.51 0.71
N PHE A 20 5.39 3.05 -0.33
CA PHE A 20 4.92 1.68 -0.50
C PHE A 20 5.59 1.10 -1.74
N ARG A 21 6.20 -0.08 -1.62
CA ARG A 21 6.81 -0.78 -2.73
C ARG A 21 6.00 -2.02 -3.05
N CYS A 22 5.60 -2.19 -4.31
CA CYS A 22 5.01 -3.44 -4.75
C CYS A 22 6.13 -4.46 -4.90
N GLU A 23 6.12 -5.53 -4.12
CA GLU A 23 7.15 -6.56 -4.16
C GLU A 23 6.82 -7.63 -5.20
N THR A 24 5.56 -8.03 -5.27
CA THR A 24 5.11 -9.07 -6.21
C THR A 24 3.60 -8.98 -6.46
N ILE A 25 3.16 -9.70 -7.49
CA ILE A 25 1.75 -9.95 -7.78
C ILE A 25 1.51 -11.44 -7.51
N ALA A 26 0.53 -11.74 -6.66
CA ALA A 26 0.24 -13.11 -6.23
C ALA A 26 -1.23 -13.47 -6.48
N PRO A 27 -1.56 -14.75 -6.76
CA PRO A 27 -2.93 -15.20 -6.82
C PRO A 27 -3.57 -15.14 -5.44
N LEU A 28 -4.79 -14.61 -5.37
CA LEU A 28 -5.64 -14.68 -4.19
C LEU A 28 -6.52 -15.92 -4.32
N LEU A 29 -6.09 -16.99 -3.66
CA LEU A 29 -6.85 -18.23 -3.62
C LEU A 29 -7.94 -18.15 -2.56
N ARG A 30 -9.06 -18.81 -2.83
CA ARG A 30 -10.07 -19.14 -1.81
C ARG A 30 -9.60 -20.32 -0.96
N ASP A 31 -10.32 -20.60 0.12
CA ASP A 31 -10.08 -21.78 0.97
C ASP A 31 -10.19 -23.11 0.18
N ASP A 32 -11.00 -23.14 -0.89
CA ASP A 32 -11.15 -24.29 -1.80
C ASP A 32 -10.07 -24.33 -2.90
N GLY A 33 -9.09 -23.41 -2.88
CA GLY A 33 -8.01 -23.34 -3.86
C GLY A 33 -8.41 -22.73 -5.21
N SER A 34 -9.69 -22.39 -5.42
CA SER A 34 -10.11 -21.67 -6.62
C SER A 34 -9.61 -20.23 -6.63
N ASP A 35 -9.24 -19.75 -7.82
CA ASP A 35 -8.74 -18.40 -8.01
C ASP A 35 -9.84 -17.35 -7.77
N ARG A 36 -9.53 -16.35 -6.95
CA ARG A 36 -10.37 -15.16 -6.71
C ARG A 36 -9.82 -13.93 -7.44
N GLY A 37 -8.79 -14.09 -8.26
CA GLY A 37 -8.06 -13.04 -8.96
C GLY A 37 -6.69 -12.77 -8.35
N LEU A 38 -6.04 -11.71 -8.84
CA LEU A 38 -4.68 -11.33 -8.44
C LEU A 38 -4.70 -10.22 -7.38
N VAL A 39 -3.69 -10.25 -6.50
CA VAL A 39 -3.41 -9.20 -5.51
C VAL A 39 -1.98 -8.70 -5.65
N LEU A 40 -1.81 -7.41 -5.36
CA LEU A 40 -0.52 -6.76 -5.21
C LEU A 40 -0.04 -6.97 -3.79
N VAL A 41 1.19 -7.44 -3.61
CA VAL A 41 1.86 -7.56 -2.32
C VAL A 41 2.74 -6.34 -2.13
N TRP A 42 2.48 -5.57 -1.08
CA TRP A 42 3.18 -4.33 -0.78
C TRP A 42 4.07 -4.48 0.43
N GLU A 43 5.27 -3.90 0.37
CA GLU A 43 6.14 -3.62 1.51
C GLU A 43 6.06 -2.13 1.87
N THR A 44 6.02 -1.83 3.16
CA THR A 44 6.26 -0.48 3.68
C THR A 44 6.80 -0.53 5.11
N ARG A 45 7.13 0.62 5.70
CA ARG A 45 7.63 0.73 7.09
C ARG A 45 6.62 1.41 7.99
N CYS A 46 6.39 0.85 9.17
CA CYS A 46 5.49 1.45 10.15
C CYS A 46 6.01 2.82 10.62
N PRO A 47 5.18 3.88 10.68
CA PRO A 47 5.64 5.20 11.12
C PRO A 47 5.81 5.30 12.64
N HIS A 48 5.45 4.25 13.39
CA HIS A 48 5.58 4.20 14.87
C HIS A 48 6.85 3.48 15.28
N CYS A 49 7.10 2.28 14.74
CA CYS A 49 8.25 1.46 15.11
C CYS A 49 9.28 1.28 14.01
N PHE A 50 9.07 1.84 12.82
CA PHE A 50 9.94 1.72 11.63
C PHE A 50 10.18 0.30 11.11
N ALA A 51 9.58 -0.71 11.73
CA ALA A 51 9.64 -2.08 11.26
C ALA A 51 8.97 -2.21 9.87
N PRO A 52 9.58 -2.97 8.94
CA PRO A 52 8.93 -3.31 7.69
C PRO A 52 7.72 -4.21 7.94
N PHE A 53 6.69 -4.07 7.12
CA PHE A 53 5.55 -4.98 7.11
C PHE A 53 4.97 -5.10 5.71
N PHE A 54 4.28 -6.23 5.48
CA PHE A 54 3.65 -6.55 4.22
C PHE A 54 2.13 -6.52 4.33
N PHE A 55 1.46 -6.13 3.26
CA PHE A 55 0.00 -6.24 3.13
C PHE A 55 -0.39 -6.39 1.66
N THR A 56 -1.62 -6.82 1.41
CA THR A 56 -2.12 -7.04 0.05
C THR A 56 -3.24 -6.07 -0.31
N THR A 57 -3.34 -5.73 -1.60
CA THR A 57 -4.48 -5.01 -2.17
C THR A 57 -4.92 -5.68 -3.46
N ALA A 58 -6.22 -5.64 -3.77
CA ALA A 58 -6.70 -6.05 -5.10
C ALA A 58 -6.22 -5.07 -6.18
N ILE A 59 -5.91 -5.58 -7.37
CA ILE A 59 -5.38 -4.78 -8.50
C ILE A 59 -6.34 -3.64 -8.89
N ASN A 60 -7.65 -3.90 -8.89
CA ASN A 60 -8.67 -2.97 -9.42
C ASN A 60 -9.38 -2.14 -8.33
N CYS A 61 -8.81 -2.02 -7.13
CA CYS A 61 -9.42 -1.26 -6.04
C CYS A 61 -8.73 0.07 -5.79
N GLU A 62 -9.48 1.03 -5.23
CA GLU A 62 -8.87 2.27 -4.75
C GLU A 62 -7.79 1.96 -3.71
N PHE A 63 -6.60 2.52 -3.90
CA PHE A 63 -5.46 2.30 -3.03
C PHE A 63 -5.72 2.94 -1.65
N ARG A 64 -6.16 2.09 -0.72
CA ARG A 64 -6.41 2.40 0.68
C ARG A 64 -5.52 1.50 1.55
N PRO A 65 -4.20 1.71 1.54
CA PRO A 65 -3.27 0.80 2.18
C PRO A 65 -3.35 0.85 3.70
N SER A 66 -2.94 -0.26 4.33
CA SER A 66 -2.62 -0.24 5.75
C SER A 66 -1.33 0.55 5.95
N ARG A 67 -1.37 1.59 6.80
CA ARG A 67 -0.22 2.47 7.06
C ARG A 67 0.60 2.08 8.30
N ARG A 68 0.13 1.09 9.06
CA ARG A 68 0.75 0.63 10.31
C ARG A 68 0.85 -0.88 10.28
N CYS A 69 1.90 -1.42 10.87
CA CYS A 69 2.05 -2.86 11.08
C CYS A 69 0.97 -3.39 12.02
N ALA A 70 0.81 -4.72 12.08
CA ALA A 70 -0.21 -5.38 12.91
C ALA A 70 -0.15 -4.96 14.39
N ALA A 71 1.06 -4.81 14.96
CA ALA A 71 1.26 -4.40 16.35
C ALA A 71 0.77 -2.97 16.67
N HIS A 72 0.85 -2.07 15.69
CA HIS A 72 0.43 -0.67 15.85
C HIS A 72 -0.86 -0.35 15.09
N ARG A 73 -1.57 -1.37 14.61
CA ARG A 73 -2.78 -1.21 13.79
C ARG A 73 -3.85 -0.50 14.63
N ALA A 74 -4.26 0.68 14.17
CA ALA A 74 -5.22 1.51 14.86
C ALA A 74 -6.24 2.06 13.85
N PRO A 75 -7.28 1.29 13.52
CA PRO A 75 -8.33 1.73 12.60
C PRO A 75 -8.96 3.05 13.07
N GLY A 76 -9.24 3.98 12.14
CA GLY A 76 -9.84 5.28 12.46
C GLY A 76 -8.92 6.28 13.18
N LYS A 77 -7.79 5.85 13.73
CA LYS A 77 -6.82 6.77 14.35
C LYS A 77 -5.92 7.39 13.28
N PRO A 78 -5.76 8.73 13.28
CA PRO A 78 -4.90 9.39 12.31
C PRO A 78 -3.44 8.93 12.50
N VAL A 79 -2.70 8.79 11.39
CA VAL A 79 -1.25 8.54 11.43
C VAL A 79 -0.51 9.82 11.79
N PHE A 80 -0.91 10.96 11.20
CA PHE A 80 -0.38 12.30 11.48
C PHE A 80 -1.45 13.20 12.11
N PRO A 81 -1.09 14.09 13.07
CA PRO A 81 -2.03 14.98 13.74
C PRO A 81 -2.83 15.84 12.75
N LYS A 82 -4.07 16.18 13.13
CA LYS A 82 -5.01 16.95 12.31
C LYS A 82 -4.57 18.42 12.27
N GLY A 83 -3.61 18.77 11.42
CA GLY A 83 -3.08 20.15 11.36
C GLY A 83 -2.70 20.72 10.00
N GLY A 84 -2.78 19.95 8.90
CA GLY A 84 -2.27 20.47 7.61
C GLY A 84 -2.67 19.70 6.35
N ARG A 85 -3.92 19.22 6.25
CA ARG A 85 -4.31 18.35 5.12
C ARG A 85 -5.02 19.10 3.99
N LYS A 86 -4.25 19.58 3.02
CA LYS A 86 -4.69 19.49 1.61
C LYS A 86 -4.51 18.01 1.24
N GLN A 87 -5.59 17.24 1.28
CA GLN A 87 -5.54 15.79 1.10
C GLN A 87 -5.10 15.45 -0.32
N GLU A 88 -3.84 15.08 -0.50
CA GLU A 88 -3.39 14.39 -1.72
C GLU A 88 -3.93 12.96 -1.63
N ARG A 89 -5.21 12.78 -2.00
CA ARG A 89 -5.95 11.50 -1.94
C ARG A 89 -5.49 10.48 -2.98
N GLN A 90 -4.56 10.83 -3.84
CA GLN A 90 -4.09 10.00 -4.94
C GLN A 90 -2.62 9.72 -4.69
N GLY A 91 -2.28 8.45 -4.43
CA GLY A 91 -0.90 8.03 -4.31
C GLY A 91 -0.16 8.43 -5.58
N ARG A 92 0.93 9.17 -5.44
CA ARG A 92 1.79 9.53 -6.57
C ARG A 92 2.78 8.40 -6.78
N GLU A 93 2.83 7.88 -8.00
CA GLU A 93 3.96 7.07 -8.40
C GLU A 93 5.23 7.91 -8.23
N LEU A 94 6.17 7.40 -7.43
CA LEU A 94 7.51 7.95 -7.37
C LEU A 94 8.40 7.01 -8.19
N THR A 95 8.77 7.45 -9.39
CA THR A 95 9.89 6.85 -10.12
C THR A 95 11.17 7.24 -9.39
N ILE A 96 11.53 6.50 -8.33
CA ILE A 96 12.84 6.64 -7.71
C ILE A 96 13.78 5.72 -8.52
N PRO A 97 14.75 6.26 -9.27
CA PRO A 97 15.69 5.41 -10.00
C PRO A 97 16.36 4.46 -9.02
N ALA A 98 16.43 3.17 -9.40
CA ALA A 98 17.29 2.22 -8.72
C ALA A 98 18.72 2.76 -8.83
N GLN A 99 19.37 3.01 -7.68
CA GLN A 99 20.81 3.23 -7.62
C GLN A 99 21.53 1.90 -7.85
#